data_AF-A0A846H684-F1
#
_entry.id   AF-A0A846H684-F1
#
_cell.length_a   1.000
_cell.length_b   1.000
_cell.length_c   1.000
_cell.angle_alpha   90.00
_cell.angle_beta   90.00
_cell.angle_gamma   90.00
#
_symmetry.space_group_name_H-M   'P 1'
#
loop_
_entity.id
_entity.type
_entity.pdbx_description
1 polymer ?
#
loop_
_entity_poly.entity_id
_entity_poly.type
_entity_poly.pdbx_seq_one_letter_code
_entity_poly.pdbx_strand_id
1 'polypeptide(L)'
;MLTDPLFSHKTLLQRFRRNVYTILITQCHCDNAIASGDNAIASGDNAIASSDNGIASSDNGIASGDNGIASGDNGIASGDNGIASGDNAIASGDNAIASGDNAIASGDNAIASG
;
A
#
# COMPACT_ATOMS: atom_id res chain seq x y z
N MET A 1 41.36 -28.21 -17.15
CA MET A 1 40.71 -26.98 -17.65
C MET A 1 39.35 -26.90 -16.98
N LEU A 2 39.21 -26.03 -15.98
CA LEU A 2 38.03 -25.96 -15.13
C LEU A 2 36.80 -25.51 -15.92
N THR A 3 35.72 -26.25 -15.72
CA THR A 3 34.34 -26.00 -16.16
C THR A 3 33.84 -24.66 -15.65
N ASP A 4 33.04 -23.92 -16.41
CA ASP A 4 32.10 -22.99 -15.78
C ASP A 4 30.74 -22.93 -16.51
N PRO A 5 29.71 -23.64 -15.98
CA PRO A 5 28.32 -23.57 -16.44
C PRO A 5 27.60 -22.31 -15.93
N LEU A 6 28.28 -21.16 -15.94
CA LEU A 6 27.87 -19.94 -15.22
C LEU A 6 26.80 -19.09 -15.92
N PHE A 7 26.28 -19.51 -17.08
CA PHE A 7 25.30 -18.72 -17.82
C PHE A 7 23.85 -18.87 -17.32
N SER A 8 23.53 -19.79 -16.41
CA SER A 8 22.11 -20.05 -16.02
C SER A 8 21.78 -20.02 -14.53
N HIS A 9 22.63 -19.48 -13.67
CA HIS A 9 22.34 -19.41 -12.22
C HIS A 9 22.53 -18.02 -11.59
N LYS A 10 23.29 -17.12 -12.24
CA LYS A 10 23.54 -15.75 -11.72
C LYS A 10 22.36 -14.79 -11.95
N THR A 11 21.58 -14.98 -13.02
CA THR A 11 20.45 -14.10 -13.41
C THR A 11 19.16 -14.37 -12.62
N LEU A 12 18.97 -15.62 -12.12
CA LEU A 12 17.79 -16.03 -11.33
C LEU A 12 17.93 -15.67 -9.83
N LEU A 13 19.12 -15.82 -9.24
CA LEU A 13 19.40 -15.41 -7.86
C LEU A 13 19.32 -13.88 -7.67
N GLN A 14 19.57 -13.10 -8.72
CA GLN A 14 19.44 -11.64 -8.69
C GLN A 14 17.97 -11.18 -8.70
N ARG A 15 17.04 -11.99 -9.23
CA ARG A 15 15.59 -11.78 -9.08
C ARG A 15 15.08 -12.17 -7.70
N PHE A 16 15.69 -13.18 -7.07
CA PHE A 16 15.36 -13.58 -5.69
C PHE A 16 15.84 -12.57 -4.64
N ARG A 17 16.93 -11.82 -4.89
CA ARG A 17 17.42 -10.73 -4.02
C ARG A 17 16.76 -9.36 -4.25
N ARG A 18 16.02 -9.17 -5.35
CA ARG A 18 15.32 -7.90 -5.63
C ARG A 18 13.94 -7.84 -4.98
N ASN A 19 13.33 -9.00 -4.72
CA ASN A 19 12.14 -9.18 -3.88
C ASN A 19 12.44 -9.02 -2.36
N VAL A 20 13.73 -8.95 -2.00
CA VAL A 20 14.23 -8.76 -0.63
C VAL A 20 14.44 -7.26 -0.33
N TYR A 21 14.12 -6.34 -1.26
CA TYR A 21 14.49 -4.92 -1.21
C TYR A 21 13.33 -3.91 -1.26
N THR A 22 12.08 -4.34 -1.42
CA THR A 22 10.90 -3.55 -0.97
C THR A 22 10.93 -3.36 0.57
N ILE A 23 11.75 -4.15 1.24
CA ILE A 23 12.26 -4.01 2.62
C ILE A 23 13.30 -2.87 2.66
N LEU A 24 12.90 -1.63 2.44
CA LEU A 24 13.58 -0.48 3.03
C LEU A 24 12.62 0.17 4.04
N ILE A 25 12.34 -0.59 5.10
CA ILE A 25 12.00 -0.13 6.46
C ILE A 25 12.04 1.40 6.62
N THR A 26 10.89 2.04 6.37
CA THR A 26 10.53 3.25 7.10
C THR A 26 10.07 2.75 8.47
N GLN A 27 11.02 2.52 9.39
CA GLN A 27 10.83 2.11 10.80
C GLN A 27 9.39 1.74 11.18
N CYS A 28 8.97 0.54 10.83
CA CYS A 28 7.65 0.05 11.17
C CYS A 28 7.77 -1.31 11.85
N HIS A 29 7.10 -1.46 12.99
CA HIS A 29 6.97 -2.71 13.74
C HIS A 29 5.89 -3.63 13.13
N CYS A 30 5.52 -3.42 11.87
CA CYS A 30 4.36 -4.04 11.27
C CYS A 30 4.62 -5.44 10.74
N ASP A 31 3.75 -6.38 11.10
CA ASP A 31 3.76 -7.74 10.59
C ASP A 31 2.98 -7.81 9.26
N ASN A 32 3.54 -8.51 8.26
CA ASN A 32 2.90 -8.77 6.94
C ASN A 32 2.52 -7.55 6.08
N ALA A 33 3.07 -6.37 6.34
CA ALA A 33 2.83 -5.20 5.49
C ALA A 33 3.37 -5.39 4.06
N ILE A 34 2.64 -4.92 3.05
CA ILE A 34 2.98 -5.02 1.63
C ILE A 34 3.02 -3.63 1.02
N ALA A 35 4.20 -3.17 0.60
CA ALA A 35 4.36 -1.99 -0.24
C ALA A 35 4.90 -2.44 -1.61
N SER A 36 4.06 -2.37 -2.65
CA SER A 36 4.39 -2.85 -4.00
C SER A 36 4.45 -1.75 -5.06
N GLY A 37 3.84 -0.58 -4.82
CA GLY A 37 3.92 0.57 -5.72
C GLY A 37 5.21 1.37 -5.54
N ASP A 38 5.53 2.23 -6.50
CA ASP A 38 6.69 3.12 -6.41
C ASP A 38 6.46 4.15 -5.29
N ASN A 39 7.41 4.28 -4.37
CA ASN A 39 7.30 5.11 -3.13
C ASN A 39 6.11 4.76 -2.22
N ALA A 40 5.51 3.58 -2.37
CA ALA A 40 4.45 3.13 -1.48
C ALA A 40 4.94 2.98 -0.03
N ILE A 41 4.09 3.32 0.94
CA ILE A 41 4.35 3.23 2.37
C ILE A 41 3.27 2.35 2.99
N ALA A 42 3.67 1.22 3.57
CA ALA A 42 2.80 0.37 4.38
C ALA A 42 3.39 0.29 5.79
N SER A 43 2.73 0.95 6.76
CA SER A 43 3.21 1.12 8.14
C SER A 43 2.27 0.55 9.22
N GLY A 44 1.15 -0.06 8.85
CA GLY A 44 0.29 -0.79 9.78
C GLY A 44 0.45 -2.31 9.68
N ASP A 45 -0.02 -3.05 10.68
CA ASP A 45 -0.06 -4.52 10.62
C ASP A 45 -0.98 -4.97 9.47
N ASN A 46 -0.48 -5.86 8.61
CA ASN A 46 -1.14 -6.31 7.38
C ASN A 46 -1.56 -5.17 6.42
N ALA A 47 -0.95 -3.98 6.54
CA ALA A 47 -1.23 -2.87 5.65
C ALA A 47 -0.78 -3.17 4.21
N ILE A 48 -1.54 -2.72 3.21
CA ILE A 48 -1.27 -2.94 1.79
C ILE A 48 -1.28 -1.61 1.06
N ALA A 49 -0.13 -1.22 0.53
CA ALA A 49 0.02 -0.11 -0.40
C ALA A 49 0.47 -0.65 -1.76
N SER A 50 -0.48 -0.87 -2.67
CA SER A 50 -0.21 -1.53 -3.96
C SER A 50 0.13 -0.58 -5.10
N SER A 51 -0.13 0.71 -4.92
CA SER A 51 -0.11 1.72 -5.99
C SER A 51 0.91 2.82 -5.71
N ASP A 52 1.20 3.64 -6.72
CA ASP A 52 2.30 4.59 -6.64
C ASP A 52 1.98 5.69 -5.62
N ASN A 53 2.95 5.97 -4.74
CA ASN A 53 2.84 6.87 -3.59
C ASN A 53 1.66 6.54 -2.64
N GLY A 54 1.11 5.32 -2.69
CA GLY A 54 0.06 4.89 -1.78
C GLY A 54 0.56 4.80 -0.34
N ILE A 55 -0.23 5.25 0.63
CA ILE A 55 0.11 5.24 2.05
C ILE A 55 -0.96 4.47 2.82
N ALA A 56 -0.60 3.32 3.36
CA ALA A 56 -1.41 2.55 4.30
C ALA A 56 -0.74 2.61 5.68
N SER A 57 -1.14 3.54 6.53
CA SER A 57 -0.46 3.83 7.80
C SER A 57 -0.98 3.06 9.00
N SER A 58 -2.16 2.45 8.88
CA SER A 58 -2.90 1.84 9.99
C SER A 58 -3.21 0.37 9.71
N ASP A 59 -3.65 -0.36 10.74
CA ASP A 59 -3.77 -1.81 10.69
C ASP A 59 -4.83 -2.23 9.66
N ASN A 60 -4.48 -3.22 8.84
CA ASN A 60 -5.25 -3.70 7.70
C ASN A 60 -5.67 -2.60 6.70
N GLY A 61 -5.00 -1.44 6.70
CA GLY A 61 -5.25 -0.36 5.76
C GLY A 61 -4.88 -0.78 4.34
N ILE A 62 -5.69 -0.42 3.35
CA ILE A 62 -5.47 -0.73 1.93
C ILE A 62 -5.47 0.56 1.13
N ALA A 63 -4.30 0.93 0.59
CA ALA A 63 -4.12 2.01 -0.38
C ALA A 63 -3.85 1.40 -1.76
N SER A 64 -4.88 1.37 -2.61
CA SER A 64 -4.79 0.83 -3.98
C SER A 64 -5.09 1.85 -5.08
N GLY A 65 -5.48 3.08 -4.75
CA GLY A 65 -5.46 4.21 -5.69
C GLY A 65 -4.08 4.89 -5.72
N ASP A 66 -3.73 5.53 -6.83
CA ASP A 66 -2.50 6.30 -6.91
C ASP A 66 -2.57 7.50 -5.94
N ASN A 67 -1.52 7.71 -5.15
CA ASN A 67 -1.50 8.66 -4.02
C ASN A 67 -2.62 8.45 -2.98
N GLY A 68 -3.23 7.25 -2.93
CA GLY A 68 -4.27 6.93 -1.96
C GLY A 68 -3.72 6.88 -0.53
N ILE A 69 -4.49 7.34 0.44
CA ILE A 69 -4.12 7.35 1.86
C ILE A 69 -5.17 6.59 2.68
N ALA A 70 -4.80 5.44 3.21
CA ALA A 70 -5.56 4.67 4.17
C ALA A 70 -4.92 4.83 5.57
N SER A 71 -5.51 5.70 6.39
CA SER A 71 -5.02 6.01 7.74
C SER A 71 -5.98 5.65 8.87
N GLY A 72 -7.19 5.17 8.57
CA GLY A 72 -8.05 4.53 9.57
C GLY A 72 -7.80 3.02 9.63
N ASP A 73 -8.12 2.38 10.76
CA ASP A 73 -8.00 0.93 10.89
C ASP A 73 -9.00 0.24 9.93
N ASN A 74 -8.54 -0.74 9.16
CA ASN A 74 -9.28 -1.34 8.04
C ASN A 74 -9.75 -0.33 6.97
N GLY A 75 -9.14 0.86 6.90
CA GLY A 75 -9.47 1.88 5.91
C GLY A 75 -9.09 1.44 4.49
N ILE A 76 -9.93 1.76 3.51
CA ILE A 76 -9.70 1.42 2.10
C ILE A 76 -9.73 2.69 1.24
N ALA A 77 -8.58 3.06 0.69
CA ALA A 77 -8.43 4.13 -0.29
C ALA A 77 -8.13 3.52 -1.66
N SER A 78 -9.17 3.31 -2.47
CA SER A 78 -9.05 2.67 -3.79
C SER A 78 -9.22 3.62 -4.98
N GLY A 79 -9.75 4.83 -4.77
CA GLY A 79 -9.77 5.88 -5.78
C GLY A 79 -8.45 6.67 -5.80
N ASP A 80 -8.12 7.27 -6.95
CA ASP A 80 -6.90 8.06 -7.08
C ASP A 80 -6.98 9.31 -6.20
N ASN A 81 -5.93 9.58 -5.42
CA ASN A 81 -5.91 10.60 -4.36
C ASN A 81 -7.03 10.44 -3.30
N GLY A 82 -7.59 9.24 -3.16
CA GLY A 82 -8.60 8.93 -2.15
C GLY A 82 -8.01 8.94 -0.73
N ILE A 83 -8.76 9.41 0.25
CA ILE A 83 -8.35 9.47 1.66
C ILE A 83 -9.39 8.75 2.52
N ALA A 84 -9.02 7.61 3.12
CA ALA A 84 -9.81 6.88 4.10
C ALA A 84 -9.17 7.02 5.48
N SER A 85 -9.64 7.97 6.29
CA SER A 85 -9.04 8.30 7.59
C SER A 85 -9.85 7.85 8.81
N GLY A 86 -11.12 7.47 8.65
CA GLY A 86 -11.93 6.89 9.73
C GLY A 86 -11.80 5.37 9.79
N ASP A 87 -12.16 4.77 10.91
CA ASP A 87 -12.08 3.30 11.06
C ASP A 87 -13.10 2.61 10.17
N ASN A 88 -12.67 1.61 9.39
CA ASN A 88 -13.45 0.95 8.34
C ASN A 88 -13.97 1.91 7.25
N ALA A 89 -13.37 3.09 7.10
CA ALA A 89 -13.76 4.04 6.07
C ALA A 89 -13.36 3.55 4.67
N ILE A 90 -14.16 3.89 3.66
CA ILE A 90 -13.93 3.50 2.27
C ILE A 90 -14.00 4.75 1.38
N ALA A 91 -12.87 5.13 0.79
CA ALA A 91 -12.76 6.15 -0.23
C ALA A 91 -12.49 5.49 -1.59
N SER A 92 -13.54 5.27 -2.38
CA SER A 92 -13.46 4.56 -3.66
C SER A 92 -13.63 5.43 -4.90
N GLY A 93 -14.05 6.69 -4.75
CA GLY A 93 -14.06 7.66 -5.85
C GLY A 93 -12.74 8.42 -5.96
N ASP A 94 -12.46 9.01 -7.12
CA ASP A 94 -11.24 9.81 -7.31
C ASP A 94 -11.33 11.10 -6.50
N ASN A 95 -10.28 11.41 -5.72
CA ASN A 95 -10.23 12.51 -4.75
C ASN A 95 -11.30 12.41 -3.66
N ALA A 96 -11.87 11.23 -3.42
CA ALA A 96 -12.86 11.03 -2.37
C ALA A 96 -12.22 11.05 -0.98
N ILE A 97 -12.95 11.56 0.02
CA ILE A 97 -12.51 11.65 1.40
C ILE A 97 -13.55 10.99 2.30
N ALA A 98 -13.18 9.89 2.93
CA ALA A 98 -13.96 9.18 3.94
C ALA A 98 -13.29 9.33 5.30
N SER A 99 -13.75 10.27 6.12
CA SER A 99 -13.14 10.62 7.41
C SER A 99 -13.93 10.19 8.64
N GLY A 100 -15.17 9.77 8.48
CA GLY A 100 -15.98 9.19 9.57
C GLY A 100 -15.77 7.67 9.70
N ASP A 101 -16.04 7.12 10.88
CA ASP A 101 -15.96 5.68 11.09
C ASP A 101 -17.07 4.97 10.29
N ASN A 102 -16.70 4.00 9.47
CA ASN A 102 -17.56 3.32 8.50
C ASN A 102 -18.09 4.25 7.39
N ALA A 103 -17.52 5.44 7.23
CA ALA A 103 -17.92 6.35 6.16
C ALA A 103 -17.55 5.78 4.79
N ILE A 104 -18.44 5.97 3.81
CA ILE A 104 -18.23 5.49 2.44
C ILE A 104 -18.36 6.68 1.49
N ALA A 105 -17.23 7.06 0.88
CA ALA A 105 -17.15 8.08 -0.15
C ALA A 105 -16.85 7.42 -1.51
N SER A 106 -17.90 7.07 -2.25
CA SER A 106 -17.78 6.36 -3.54
C SER A 106 -17.88 7.22 -4.79
N GLY A 107 -18.31 8.48 -4.66
CA GLY A 107 -18.33 9.42 -5.78
C GLY A 107 -17.00 10.17 -5.93
N ASP A 108 -16.68 10.59 -7.14
CA ASP A 108 -15.51 11.45 -7.37
C ASP A 108 -15.69 12.78 -6.61
N ASN A 109 -14.66 13.18 -5.87
CA ASN A 109 -14.66 14.32 -4.96
C ASN A 109 -15.72 14.24 -3.84
N ALA A 110 -16.28 13.05 -3.58
CA ALA A 110 -17.24 12.87 -2.49
C ALA A 110 -16.54 13.00 -1.13
N ILE A 111 -17.26 13.58 -0.16
CA ILE A 111 -16.79 13.69 1.22
C ILE A 111 -17.82 13.02 2.11
N ALA A 112 -17.39 12.02 2.88
CA ALA A 112 -18.19 11.32 3.87
C ALA A 112 -17.48 11.42 5.23
N SER A 113 -18.11 12.08 6.20
CA SER A 113 -17.51 12.38 7.51
C SER A 113 -18.41 12.00 8.69
N GLY A 114 -19.49 11.25 8.41
CA GLY A 114 -20.50 10.86 9.38
C GLY A 114 -20.34 9.44 9.88
#